data_AF-A0A9X7RF67-F1
#
_entry.id   AF-A0A9X7RF67-F1
#
_cell.length_a   1.000
_cell.length_b   1.000
_cell.length_c   1.000
_cell.angle_alpha   90.00
_cell.angle_beta   90.00
_cell.angle_gamma   90.00
#
_symmetry.space_group_name_H-M   'P 1'
#
loop_
_entity.id
_entity.type
_entity.pdbx_description
1 polymer ?
#
loop_
_entity_poly.entity_id
_entity_poly.type
_entity_poly.pdbx_seq_one_letter_code
_entity_poly.pdbx_strand_id
1 'polypeptide(L)' 'MNLFDEDVPKKSPVGAVTVGEELSRLSEAELQERIEALKGEINRTQKELEQRGTIRDAANSIFQK' A
#
# COMPACT_ATOMS: atom_id res chain seq x y z
N MET A 1 8.36 11.46 27.48
CA MET A 1 8.32 11.37 26.00
C MET A 1 9.64 10.77 25.56
N ASN A 2 9.62 9.53 25.08
CA ASN A 2 10.82 8.80 24.66
C ASN A 2 11.15 9.16 23.21
N LEU A 3 12.27 9.84 22.99
CA LEU A 3 12.77 10.36 21.70
C LEU A 3 13.53 9.30 20.87
N PHE A 4 13.51 8.02 21.28
CA PHE A 4 14.41 6.98 20.75
C PHE A 4 13.69 5.80 20.07
N ASP A 5 12.39 5.91 19.78
CA ASP A 5 11.62 4.81 19.16
C ASP A 5 11.42 4.99 17.63
N GLU A 6 11.97 6.06 17.03
CA GLU A 6 11.75 6.38 15.61
C GLU A 6 12.74 5.72 14.64
N ASP A 7 13.79 5.05 15.14
CA ASP A 7 14.88 4.48 14.33
C ASP A 7 14.91 2.93 14.33
N VAL A 8 13.78 2.27 14.62
CA VAL A 8 13.66 0.85 14.32
C VAL A 8 13.43 0.69 12.82
N PRO A 9 14.32 0.01 12.06
CA PRO A 9 14.02 -0.34 10.69
C PRO A 9 12.75 -1.18 10.72
N LYS A 10 11.63 -0.63 10.22
CA LYS A 10 10.39 -1.38 10.06
C LYS A 10 10.76 -2.55 9.17
N LYS A 11 10.92 -3.75 9.76
CA LYS A 11 11.19 -4.97 9.02
C LYS A 11 10.16 -5.03 7.92
N SER A 12 10.61 -4.99 6.66
CA SER A 12 9.73 -5.27 5.53
C SER A 12 9.01 -6.58 5.88
N PRO A 13 7.66 -6.62 5.79
CA PRO A 13 6.94 -7.81 6.16
C PRO A 13 7.56 -8.99 5.42
N VAL A 14 7.92 -10.04 6.16
CA VAL A 14 8.51 -11.24 5.58
C VAL A 14 7.51 -11.77 4.55
N GLY A 15 7.92 -11.85 3.28
CA GLY A 15 7.02 -12.17 2.16
C GLY A 15 6.45 -10.98 1.40
N ALA A 16 7.00 -9.77 1.58
CA ALA A 16 6.64 -8.60 0.77
C ALA A 16 6.93 -8.86 -0.71
N VAL A 17 5.87 -8.83 -1.52
CA VAL A 17 5.95 -8.91 -2.98
C VAL A 17 6.52 -7.61 -3.53
N THR A 18 7.67 -7.65 -4.22
CA THR A 18 8.26 -6.46 -4.85
C THR A 18 7.96 -6.43 -6.34
N VAL A 19 7.40 -5.32 -6.84
CA VAL A 19 7.12 -5.17 -8.28
C VAL A 19 8.41 -5.23 -9.08
N GLY A 20 8.43 -6.05 -10.14
CA GLY A 20 9.60 -6.23 -11.01
C GLY A 20 10.55 -7.37 -10.60
N GLU A 21 10.21 -8.17 -9.59
CA GLU A 21 10.97 -9.39 -9.28
C GLU A 21 10.87 -10.45 -10.40
N GLU A 22 11.90 -11.28 -10.46
CA GLU A 22 12.01 -12.41 -11.36
C GLU A 22 10.95 -13.48 -11.02
N LEU A 23 10.27 -14.02 -12.04
CA LEU A 23 9.10 -14.90 -11.86
C LEU A 23 9.33 -16.36 -12.30
N SER A 24 10.38 -16.67 -13.07
CA SER A 24 10.57 -17.99 -13.69
C SER A 24 10.78 -19.12 -12.68
N ARG A 25 11.16 -18.78 -11.46
CA ARG A 25 11.37 -19.74 -10.36
C ARG A 25 10.12 -20.00 -9.52
N LEU A 26 9.03 -19.28 -9.75
CA LEU A 26 7.80 -19.41 -8.99
C LEU A 26 6.88 -20.46 -9.64
N SER A 27 6.28 -21.29 -8.81
CA SER A 27 5.19 -22.18 -9.20
C SER A 27 3.90 -21.41 -9.49
N GLU A 28 2.94 -22.05 -10.15
CA GLU A 28 1.62 -21.45 -10.42
C GLU A 28 0.89 -21.02 -9.13
N ALA A 29 1.00 -21.81 -8.06
CA ALA A 29 0.40 -21.48 -6.77
C ALA A 29 1.04 -20.24 -6.14
N GLU A 30 2.37 -20.13 -6.17
CA GLU A 30 3.09 -18.96 -5.66
C GLU A 30 2.79 -17.71 -6.50
N LEU A 31 2.65 -17.84 -7.81
CA LEU A 31 2.20 -16.75 -8.68
C LEU A 31 0.77 -16.29 -8.35
N GLN A 32 -0.13 -17.23 -8.04
CA GLN A 32 -1.50 -16.92 -7.64
C GLN A 32 -1.54 -16.17 -6.31
N GLU A 33 -0.79 -16.63 -5.30
CA GLU A 33 -0.66 -15.94 -4.01
C GLU A 33 -0.10 -14.52 -4.17
N ARG A 34 0.94 -14.38 -5.02
CA ARG A 34 1.55 -13.10 -5.36
C ARG A 34 0.55 -12.14 -5.98
N ILE A 35 -0.28 -12.61 -6.91
CA ILE A 35 -1.32 -11.80 -7.58
C ILE A 35 -2.33 -11.29 -6.55
N GLU A 36 -2.80 -12.15 -5.64
CA GLU A 36 -3.79 -11.75 -4.63
C GLU A 36 -3.21 -10.73 -3.65
N ALA A 37 -1.95 -10.88 -3.24
CA ALA A 37 -1.26 -9.89 -2.41
C ALA A 37 -1.16 -8.52 -3.11
N LEU A 38 -0.78 -8.49 -4.38
CA LEU A 38 -0.69 -7.23 -5.16
C LEU A 38 -2.04 -6.56 -5.37
N LYS A 39 -3.10 -7.33 -5.65
CA LYS A 39 -4.47 -6.80 -5.73
C LYS A 39 -4.91 -6.18 -4.41
N GLY A 40 -4.61 -6.84 -3.29
CA GLY A 40 -4.88 -6.29 -1.96
C GLY A 40 -4.21 -4.92 -1.75
N GLU A 41 -2.96 -4.79 -2.19
CA GLU A 41 -2.22 -3.53 -2.12
C GLU A 41 -2.81 -2.44 -3.01
N ILE A 42 -3.20 -2.78 -4.24
CA ILE A 42 -3.87 -1.86 -5.16
C ILE A 42 -5.17 -1.34 -4.53
N ASN A 43 -6.01 -2.23 -4.01
CA ASN A 43 -7.28 -1.85 -3.38
C ASN A 43 -7.06 -0.94 -2.17
N ARG A 44 -6.06 -1.23 -1.33
CA ARG A 44 -5.71 -0.36 -0.19
C ARG A 44 -5.27 1.03 -0.65
N THR A 45 -4.43 1.09 -1.68
CA THR A 45 -3.94 2.36 -2.24
C THR A 45 -5.07 3.16 -2.88
N GLN A 46 -5.97 2.51 -3.62
CA GLN A 46 -7.15 3.15 -4.19
C GLN A 46 -8.08 3.73 -3.12
N LYS A 47 -8.36 2.97 -2.06
CA LYS A 47 -9.19 3.43 -0.94
C LYS A 47 -8.60 4.67 -0.25
N GLU A 48 -7.29 4.66 -0.01
CA GLU A 48 -6.59 5.81 0.58
C GLU A 48 -6.65 7.04 -0.35
N LEU A 49 -6.50 6.83 -1.66
CA LEU A 49 -6.63 7.90 -2.66
C LEU A 49 -8.04 8.49 -2.68
N GLU A 50 -9.08 7.66 -2.68
CA GLU A 50 -10.49 8.08 -2.63
C GLU A 50 -10.80 8.88 -1.37
N GLN A 51 -10.32 8.42 -0.20
CA GLN A 51 -10.46 9.13 1.06
C GLN A 51 -9.81 10.52 1.01
N ARG A 52 -8.62 10.63 0.42
CA ARG A 52 -7.95 11.94 0.26
C ARG A 52 -8.64 12.84 -0.76
N GLY A 53 -9.20 12.26 -1.82
CA GLY A 53 -9.99 12.98 -2.83
C GLY A 53 -11.25 13.59 -2.23
N THR A 54 -12.04 12.78 -1.52
CA THR A 54 -13.26 13.23 -0.84
C THR A 54 -13.00 14.33 0.19
N ILE A 55 -11.89 14.25 0.94
CA ILE A 55 -11.45 15.32 1.85
C ILE A 55 -11.15 16.61 1.07
N ARG A 56 -10.44 16.52 -0.06
CA ARG A 56 -10.11 17.69 -0.89
C ARG A 56 -11.36 18.34 -1.48
N ASP A 57 -12.31 17.55 -1.96
CA ASP A 57 -13.55 18.06 -2.55
C ASP A 57 -14.46 18.69 -1.50
N ALA A 58 -14.56 18.09 -0.31
CA ALA A 58 -15.26 18.68 0.82
C ALA A 58 -14.63 20.01 1.26
N ALA A 59 -13.30 20.10 1.33
CA ALA A 59 -12.60 21.35 1.63
C ALA A 59 -12.86 22.41 0.56
N ASN A 60 -12.75 22.07 -0.72
CA ASN A 60 -13.00 23.02 -1.81
C ASN A 60 -14.43 23.57 -1.79
N SER A 61 -15.44 22.76 -1.44
CA SER A 61 -16.82 23.22 -1.31
C SER A 61 -17.06 24.20 -0.14
N ILE A 62 -16.19 24.21 0.87
CA ILE A 62 -16.28 25.11 2.03
C ILE A 62 -15.54 26.43 1.74
N PHE A 63 -14.42 26.38 1.00
CA PHE A 63 -13.58 27.55 0.73
C PHE A 63 -13.92 28.32 -0.57
N GLN A 64 -14.76 27.77 -1.45
CA GLN A 64 -15.20 28.43 -2.71
C GLN A 64 -16.61 29.06 -2.61
N LYS A 65 -17.11 29.32 -1.39
CA LYS A 65 -18.32 30.12 -1.15
C LYS A 65 -17.99 31.53 -0.70
#